data_AF-A0A318E6J3-F1
#
_entry.id   AF-A0A318E6J3-F1
#
_cell.length_a   1.000
_cell.length_b   1.000
_cell.length_c   1.000
_cell.angle_alpha   90.00
_cell.angle_beta   90.00
_cell.angle_gamma   90.00
#
_symmetry.space_group_name_H-M   'P 1'
#
loop_
_entity.id
_entity.type
_entity.pdbx_description
1 polymer ?
#
loop_
_entity_poly.entity_id
_entity_poly.type
_entity_poly.pdbx_seq_one_letter_code
_entity_poly.pdbx_strand_id
1 'polypeptide(L)'
;MQGPAPFSVPPPIPSRQTPPAPPAPTPRPRRAIPLWAGILIGAVLAVVLLFGGLAWWGVKLFIGQATTAMNEHPVIQRCIGKIEDVSFDMVATGNDTREDGFAFRVRGTRGSGLVDAVFTSTDADHETIDAGELHMDNGKTVSLGGDDDDEDDGQDPGCS
;
A
#
# COMPACT_ATOMS: atom_id res chain seq x y z
N MET A 1 115.87 22.52 -7.06
CA MET A 1 114.91 21.94 -8.01
C MET A 1 113.56 21.82 -7.31
N GLN A 2 112.65 22.77 -7.52
CA GLN A 2 111.28 22.71 -7.00
C GLN A 2 110.43 21.89 -7.97
N GLY A 3 109.91 20.76 -7.49
CA GLY A 3 109.01 19.88 -8.26
C GLY A 3 107.63 20.52 -8.46
N PRO A 4 106.87 20.07 -9.48
CA PRO A 4 105.59 20.66 -9.85
C PRO A 4 104.52 20.45 -8.76
N ALA A 5 103.67 21.47 -8.58
CA ALA A 5 102.54 21.41 -7.65
C ALA A 5 101.53 20.31 -8.08
N PRO A 6 100.96 19.54 -7.13
CA PRO A 6 100.00 18.50 -7.45
C PRO A 6 98.66 19.08 -7.93
N PHE A 7 98.08 18.45 -8.95
CA PHE A 7 96.76 18.77 -9.51
C PHE A 7 95.66 18.63 -8.45
N SER A 8 94.80 19.65 -8.35
CA SER A 8 93.67 19.67 -7.41
C SER A 8 92.52 18.82 -7.94
N VAL A 9 92.11 17.79 -7.19
CA VAL A 9 90.96 16.94 -7.51
C VAL A 9 89.66 17.74 -7.32
N PRO A 10 88.71 17.74 -8.28
CA PRO A 10 87.44 18.44 -8.12
C PRO A 10 86.57 17.76 -7.03
N PRO A 11 85.76 18.53 -6.30
CA PRO A 11 84.95 17.99 -5.22
C PRO A 11 83.89 17.00 -5.73
N PRO A 12 83.55 15.97 -4.93
CA PRO A 12 82.49 15.02 -5.29
C PRO A 12 81.14 15.73 -5.41
N ILE A 13 80.38 15.38 -6.46
CA ILE A 13 79.03 15.89 -6.67
C ILE A 13 78.11 15.31 -5.58
N PRO A 14 77.29 16.14 -4.90
CA PRO A 14 76.39 15.66 -3.85
C PRO A 14 75.28 14.76 -4.43
N SER A 15 75.10 13.58 -3.80
CA SER A 15 74.02 12.65 -4.11
C SER A 15 72.65 13.30 -3.87
N ARG A 16 71.78 13.33 -4.90
CA ARG A 16 70.38 13.75 -4.74
C ARG A 16 69.63 12.72 -3.90
N GLN A 17 69.11 13.14 -2.75
CA GLN A 17 68.20 12.32 -1.94
C GLN A 17 66.82 12.32 -2.59
N THR A 18 66.27 11.15 -2.89
CA THR A 18 64.87 11.01 -3.29
C THR A 18 63.99 11.40 -2.11
N PRO A 19 62.98 12.27 -2.28
CA PRO A 19 62.08 12.62 -1.18
C PRO A 19 61.37 11.37 -0.64
N PRO A 20 61.13 11.29 0.68
CA PRO A 20 60.42 10.16 1.28
C PRO A 20 59.00 10.08 0.71
N ALA A 21 58.54 8.86 0.44
CA ALA A 21 57.18 8.62 -0.03
C ALA A 21 56.15 9.19 0.97
N PRO A 22 55.05 9.78 0.51
CA PRO A 22 54.01 10.28 1.40
C PRO A 22 53.41 9.13 2.22
N PRO A 23 53.04 9.38 3.49
CA PRO A 23 52.42 8.35 4.32
C PRO A 23 51.10 7.88 3.71
N ALA A 24 50.84 6.57 3.75
CA ALA A 24 49.59 6.00 3.29
C ALA A 24 48.40 6.62 4.04
N PRO A 25 47.26 6.89 3.37
CA PRO A 25 46.07 7.41 4.02
C PRO A 25 45.57 6.42 5.07
N THR A 26 45.35 6.89 6.30
CA THR A 26 44.75 6.10 7.37
C THR A 26 43.28 5.79 7.04
N PRO A 27 42.80 4.55 7.24
CA PRO A 27 41.39 4.22 7.05
C PRO A 27 40.51 5.08 7.94
N ARG A 28 39.50 5.77 7.36
CA ARG A 28 38.50 6.49 8.15
C ARG A 28 37.63 5.48 8.91
N PRO A 29 37.38 5.67 10.21
CA PRO A 29 36.50 4.78 10.96
C PRO A 29 35.07 4.92 10.43
N ARG A 30 34.50 3.81 9.94
CA ARG A 30 33.06 3.73 9.65
C ARG A 30 32.33 3.80 10.99
N ARG A 31 31.51 4.83 11.20
CA ARG A 31 30.62 4.89 12.38
C ARG A 31 29.60 3.76 12.27
N ALA A 32 29.85 2.66 12.97
CA ALA A 32 28.91 1.57 13.10
C ALA A 32 27.76 1.99 14.01
N ILE A 33 26.53 1.74 13.59
CA ILE A 33 25.34 1.89 14.44
C ILE A 33 25.53 0.95 15.63
N PRO A 34 25.35 1.42 16.87
CA PRO A 34 25.50 0.54 18.02
C PRO A 34 24.41 -0.53 18.01
N LEU A 35 24.76 -1.76 18.41
CA LEU A 35 23.90 -2.94 18.28
C LEU A 35 22.50 -2.76 18.90
N TRP A 36 22.41 -2.01 20.01
CA TRP A 36 21.13 -1.69 20.66
C TRP A 36 20.20 -0.85 19.78
N ALA A 37 20.74 0.09 18.99
CA ALA A 37 19.94 0.88 18.07
C ALA A 37 19.44 0.03 16.90
N GLY A 38 20.22 -0.95 16.44
CA GLY A 38 19.77 -1.96 15.48
C GLY A 38 18.62 -2.81 16.01
N ILE A 39 18.70 -3.26 17.28
CA ILE A 39 17.62 -4.01 17.94
C ILE A 39 16.34 -3.16 18.05
N LEU A 40 16.44 -1.91 18.47
CA LEU A 40 15.27 -1.03 18.60
C LEU A 40 14.59 -0.79 17.25
N ILE A 41 15.35 -0.54 16.19
CA ILE A 41 14.80 -0.39 14.83
C ILE A 41 14.13 -1.69 14.39
N GLY A 42 14.77 -2.84 14.61
CA GLY A 42 14.20 -4.14 14.29
C GLY A 42 12.90 -4.42 15.06
N ALA A 43 12.86 -4.08 16.34
CA ALA A 43 11.66 -4.25 17.18
C ALA A 43 10.50 -3.36 16.70
N VAL A 44 10.78 -2.09 16.39
CA VAL A 44 9.76 -1.17 15.83
C VAL A 44 9.24 -1.68 14.48
N LEU A 45 10.12 -2.11 13.58
CA LEU A 45 9.72 -2.69 12.30
C LEU A 45 8.87 -3.96 12.49
N ALA A 46 9.25 -4.84 13.41
CA ALA A 46 8.48 -6.05 13.71
C ALA A 46 7.07 -5.71 14.22
N VAL A 47 6.95 -4.70 15.11
CA VAL A 47 5.66 -4.20 15.60
C VAL A 47 4.82 -3.64 14.45
N VAL A 48 5.40 -2.79 13.60
CA VAL A 48 4.69 -2.23 12.43
C VAL A 48 4.22 -3.32 11.48
N LEU A 49 5.04 -4.33 11.21
CA LEU A 49 4.66 -5.47 10.36
C LEU A 49 3.58 -6.35 11.00
N LEU A 50 3.63 -6.55 12.32
CA LEU A 50 2.60 -7.29 13.06
C LEU A 50 1.24 -6.59 12.99
N PHE A 51 1.18 -5.31 13.39
CA PHE A 51 -0.08 -4.57 13.40
C PHE A 51 -0.58 -4.27 11.99
N GLY A 52 0.31 -3.89 11.08
CA GLY A 52 -0.04 -3.67 9.67
C GLY A 52 -0.52 -4.96 8.99
N GLY A 53 0.14 -6.09 9.26
CA GLY A 53 -0.26 -7.40 8.75
C GLY A 53 -1.62 -7.84 9.30
N LEU A 54 -1.86 -7.67 10.60
CA LEU A 54 -3.14 -8.04 11.22
C LEU A 54 -4.30 -7.17 10.69
N ALA A 55 -4.10 -5.86 10.58
CA ALA A 55 -5.08 -4.95 9.99
C ALA A 55 -5.39 -5.31 8.53
N TRP A 56 -4.35 -5.56 7.72
CA TRP A 56 -4.51 -5.98 6.33
C TRP A 56 -5.27 -7.30 6.19
N TRP A 57 -5.00 -8.26 7.08
CA TRP A 57 -5.70 -9.54 7.12
C TRP A 57 -7.18 -9.36 7.47
N GLY A 58 -7.51 -8.55 8.47
CA GLY A 58 -8.89 -8.24 8.84
C GLY A 58 -9.68 -7.61 7.69
N VAL A 59 -9.11 -6.62 7.01
CA VAL A 59 -9.74 -5.97 5.83
C VAL A 59 -9.99 -6.99 4.72
N LYS A 60 -9.08 -7.95 4.49
CA LYS A 60 -9.28 -8.98 3.47
C LYS A 60 -10.44 -9.93 3.79
N LEU A 61 -10.63 -10.29 5.06
CA LEU A 61 -11.76 -11.11 5.47
C LEU A 61 -13.08 -10.38 5.25
N PHE A 62 -13.16 -9.13 5.71
CA PHE A 62 -14.33 -8.28 5.53
C PHE A 62 -14.74 -8.12 4.06
N ILE A 63 -13.77 -7.80 3.17
CA ILE A 63 -14.04 -7.72 1.73
C ILE A 63 -14.57 -9.05 1.18
N GLY A 64 -14.06 -10.18 1.66
CA GLY A 64 -14.52 -11.51 1.24
C GLY A 64 -15.98 -11.79 1.62
N GLN A 65 -16.38 -11.42 2.84
CA GLN A 65 -17.75 -11.56 3.34
C GLN A 65 -18.71 -10.66 2.55
N ALA A 66 -18.39 -9.37 2.43
CA ALA A 66 -19.17 -8.42 1.63
C ALA A 66 -19.28 -8.85 0.16
N THR A 67 -18.21 -9.39 -0.43
CA THR A 67 -18.23 -9.92 -1.81
C THR A 67 -19.19 -11.12 -1.96
N THR A 68 -19.27 -11.95 -0.93
CA THR A 68 -20.20 -13.09 -0.92
C THR A 68 -21.64 -12.58 -0.85
N ALA A 69 -21.95 -11.68 0.08
CA ALA A 69 -23.25 -11.04 0.21
C ALA A 69 -23.70 -10.34 -1.10
N MET A 70 -22.78 -9.58 -1.73
CA MET A 70 -23.05 -8.90 -3.00
C MET A 70 -23.30 -9.88 -4.15
N ASN A 71 -22.61 -11.02 -4.19
CA ASN A 71 -22.86 -12.05 -5.20
C ASN A 71 -24.19 -12.77 -5.00
N GLU A 72 -24.71 -12.85 -3.78
CA GLU A 72 -26.01 -13.49 -3.52
C GLU A 72 -27.18 -12.53 -3.76
N HIS A 73 -26.91 -11.22 -3.82
CA HIS A 73 -27.96 -10.21 -4.01
C HIS A 73 -28.54 -10.20 -5.43
N PRO A 74 -29.87 -10.35 -5.61
CA PRO A 74 -30.49 -10.52 -6.92
C PRO A 74 -30.37 -9.29 -7.82
N VAL A 75 -30.35 -8.08 -7.25
CA VAL A 75 -30.17 -6.83 -8.02
C VAL A 75 -28.75 -6.72 -8.56
N ILE A 76 -27.74 -7.05 -7.74
CA ILE A 76 -26.33 -6.97 -8.13
C ILE A 76 -26.02 -8.02 -9.20
N GLN A 77 -26.54 -9.25 -9.07
CA GLN A 77 -26.41 -10.28 -10.10
C GLN A 77 -27.03 -9.88 -11.44
N ARG A 78 -28.13 -9.12 -11.40
CA ARG A 78 -28.81 -8.62 -12.60
C ARG A 78 -28.00 -7.51 -13.27
N CYS A 79 -27.51 -6.54 -12.49
CA CYS A 79 -26.86 -5.34 -13.02
C CYS A 79 -25.36 -5.49 -13.27
N ILE A 80 -24.63 -6.09 -12.33
CA ILE A 80 -23.17 -6.26 -12.37
C ILE A 80 -22.79 -7.64 -12.93
N GLY A 81 -23.63 -8.65 -12.70
CA GLY A 81 -23.35 -10.02 -13.13
C GLY A 81 -22.40 -10.76 -12.17
N LYS A 82 -21.61 -11.68 -12.72
CA LYS A 82 -20.59 -12.37 -11.93
C LYS A 82 -19.50 -11.37 -11.59
N ILE A 83 -19.28 -11.14 -10.29
CA ILE A 83 -18.25 -10.21 -9.82
C ILE A 83 -16.85 -10.78 -10.14
N GLU A 84 -16.04 -9.98 -10.81
CA GLU A 84 -14.65 -10.30 -11.17
C GLU A 84 -13.65 -9.59 -10.25
N ASP A 85 -14.00 -8.39 -9.79
CA ASP A 85 -13.15 -7.56 -8.93
C ASP A 85 -14.00 -6.76 -7.94
N VAL A 86 -13.49 -6.63 -6.71
CA VAL A 86 -14.08 -5.86 -5.63
C VAL A 86 -12.98 -5.09 -4.92
N SER A 87 -13.22 -3.80 -4.69
CA SER A 87 -12.34 -2.95 -3.90
C SER A 87 -13.15 -2.14 -2.89
N PHE A 88 -12.63 -2.07 -1.67
CA PHE A 88 -13.22 -1.26 -0.61
C PHE A 88 -12.94 0.21 -0.86
N ASP A 89 -14.00 1.03 -0.94
CA ASP A 89 -13.90 2.47 -1.15
C ASP A 89 -14.02 3.18 0.19
N MET A 90 -12.87 3.40 0.83
CA MET A 90 -12.79 4.09 2.13
C MET A 90 -13.32 5.52 2.09
N VAL A 91 -13.20 6.19 0.93
CA VAL A 91 -13.61 7.59 0.79
C VAL A 91 -15.13 7.67 0.69
N ALA A 92 -15.74 6.82 -0.14
CA ALA A 92 -17.19 6.73 -0.22
C ALA A 92 -17.79 6.27 1.12
N THR A 93 -17.20 5.25 1.75
CA THR A 93 -17.60 4.78 3.09
C THR A 93 -17.56 5.92 4.12
N GLY A 94 -16.49 6.72 4.15
CA GLY A 94 -16.37 7.83 5.10
C GLY A 94 -17.30 9.02 4.80
N ASN A 95 -17.89 9.09 3.60
CA ASN A 95 -18.87 10.08 3.22
C ASN A 95 -20.32 9.58 3.38
N ASP A 96 -20.51 8.29 3.63
CA ASP A 96 -21.82 7.75 3.94
C ASP A 96 -22.31 8.31 5.27
N THR A 97 -23.60 8.63 5.32
CA THR A 97 -24.26 9.17 6.50
C THR A 97 -24.83 8.07 7.40
N ARG A 98 -24.85 6.82 6.92
CA ARG A 98 -25.31 5.65 7.68
C ARG A 98 -24.20 5.17 8.63
N GLU A 99 -24.60 4.80 9.84
CA GLU A 99 -23.68 4.42 10.92
C GLU A 99 -22.84 3.17 10.59
N ASP A 100 -23.41 2.25 9.81
CA ASP A 100 -22.78 1.00 9.36
C ASP A 100 -22.80 0.85 7.83
N GLY A 101 -22.77 1.99 7.13
CA GLY A 101 -22.70 2.04 5.68
C GLY A 101 -21.30 1.77 5.17
N PHE A 102 -21.16 0.82 4.24
CA PHE A 102 -19.90 0.51 3.59
C PHE A 102 -20.02 0.57 2.08
N ALA A 103 -19.02 1.20 1.46
CA ALA A 103 -18.97 1.38 0.03
C ALA A 103 -17.91 0.48 -0.62
N PHE A 104 -18.33 -0.26 -1.65
CA PHE A 104 -17.48 -1.16 -2.41
C PHE A 104 -17.61 -0.87 -3.90
N ARG A 105 -16.47 -0.63 -4.56
CA ARG A 105 -16.43 -0.59 -6.01
C ARG A 105 -16.36 -2.01 -6.56
N VAL A 106 -17.32 -2.35 -7.39
CA VAL A 106 -17.49 -3.68 -7.97
C VAL A 106 -17.36 -3.63 -9.49
N ARG A 107 -16.69 -4.63 -10.04
CA ARG A 107 -16.65 -4.87 -11.50
C ARG A 107 -17.05 -6.31 -11.76
N GLY A 108 -18.04 -6.50 -12.61
CA GLY A 108 -18.51 -7.80 -13.03
C GLY A 108 -18.60 -7.95 -14.53
N THR A 109 -19.17 -9.07 -14.96
CA THR A 109 -19.29 -9.44 -16.37
C THR A 109 -20.31 -8.60 -17.15
N ARG A 110 -21.25 -7.93 -16.47
CA ARG A 110 -22.31 -7.11 -17.10
C ARG A 110 -22.15 -5.61 -16.89
N GLY A 111 -21.41 -5.20 -15.86
CA GLY A 111 -21.25 -3.79 -15.53
C GLY A 111 -20.28 -3.55 -14.38
N SER A 112 -20.13 -2.29 -14.03
CA SER A 112 -19.35 -1.82 -12.90
C SER A 112 -20.06 -0.66 -12.20
N GLY A 113 -19.76 -0.49 -10.92
CA GLY A 113 -20.36 0.55 -10.11
C GLY A 113 -19.84 0.56 -8.68
N LEU A 114 -20.50 1.36 -7.86
CA LEU A 114 -20.30 1.49 -6.43
C LEU A 114 -21.53 0.94 -5.72
N VAL A 115 -21.35 -0.11 -4.92
CA VAL A 115 -22.35 -0.60 -3.97
C VAL A 115 -22.14 0.15 -2.67
N ASP A 116 -23.13 0.93 -2.25
CA ASP A 116 -23.11 1.67 -0.99
C ASP A 116 -24.23 1.14 -0.09
N ALA A 117 -23.89 0.26 0.86
CA ALA A 117 -24.88 -0.55 1.57
C ALA A 117 -24.55 -0.79 3.04
N VAL A 118 -25.58 -1.05 3.83
CA VAL A 118 -25.46 -1.59 5.19
C VAL A 118 -25.43 -3.11 5.09
N PHE A 119 -24.35 -3.70 5.60
CA PHE A 119 -24.14 -5.13 5.63
C PHE A 119 -24.45 -5.64 7.04
N THR A 120 -25.53 -6.42 7.17
CA THR A 120 -25.96 -6.97 8.46
C THR A 120 -25.54 -8.43 8.54
N SER A 121 -24.79 -8.78 9.58
CA SER A 121 -24.40 -10.17 9.87
C SER A 121 -25.63 -10.99 10.24
N THR A 122 -25.94 -12.00 9.42
CA THR A 122 -27.02 -12.96 9.66
C THR A 122 -26.52 -14.17 10.46
N ASP A 123 -25.24 -14.54 10.32
CA ASP A 123 -24.55 -15.49 11.17
C ASP A 123 -23.04 -15.19 11.26
N ALA A 124 -22.27 -16.06 11.93
CA ALA A 124 -20.84 -15.87 12.18
C ALA A 124 -20.00 -15.71 10.89
N ASP A 125 -20.48 -16.24 9.77
CA ASP A 125 -19.78 -16.26 8.49
C ASP A 125 -20.54 -15.52 7.37
N HIS A 126 -21.84 -15.21 7.55
CA HIS A 126 -22.73 -14.71 6.50
C HIS A 126 -23.24 -13.29 6.83
N GLU A 127 -23.20 -12.43 5.81
CA GLU A 127 -23.77 -11.08 5.83
C GLU A 127 -24.84 -10.97 4.75
N THR A 128 -25.84 -10.13 4.98
CA THR A 128 -26.85 -9.77 3.99
C THR A 128 -26.93 -8.27 3.82
N ILE A 129 -27.38 -7.81 2.66
CA ILE A 129 -27.61 -6.37 2.40
C ILE A 129 -29.00 -6.04 2.90
N ASP A 130 -29.07 -5.17 3.92
CA ASP A 130 -30.34 -4.76 4.53
C ASP A 130 -30.95 -3.56 3.79
N ALA A 131 -30.11 -2.54 3.55
CA ALA A 131 -30.48 -1.34 2.79
C ALA A 131 -29.25 -0.77 2.06
N GLY A 132 -29.47 -0.17 0.90
CA GLY A 132 -28.42 0.53 0.18
C GLY A 132 -28.74 0.81 -1.27
N GLU A 133 -27.73 1.31 -1.97
CA GLU A 133 -27.84 1.71 -3.37
C GLU A 133 -26.67 1.13 -4.17
N LEU A 134 -26.96 0.73 -5.40
CA LEU A 134 -25.97 0.45 -6.43
C LEU A 134 -25.93 1.65 -7.38
N HIS A 135 -24.84 2.40 -7.32
CA HIS A 135 -24.53 3.46 -8.27
C HIS A 135 -23.70 2.89 -9.41
N MET A 136 -24.33 2.66 -10.56
CA MET A 136 -23.68 2.17 -11.76
C MET A 136 -22.77 3.26 -12.38
N ASP A 137 -21.68 2.84 -13.03
CA ASP A 137 -20.78 3.77 -13.73
C ASP A 137 -21.45 4.45 -14.95
N ASN A 138 -22.59 3.94 -15.44
CA ASN A 138 -23.41 4.59 -16.45
C ASN A 138 -24.27 5.74 -15.89
N GLY A 139 -24.16 6.04 -14.59
CA GLY A 139 -24.87 7.12 -13.90
C GLY A 139 -26.24 6.71 -13.35
N LYS A 140 -26.67 5.45 -13.51
CA LYS A 140 -27.91 4.96 -12.93
C LYS A 140 -27.71 4.54 -11.48
N THR A 141 -28.68 4.86 -10.63
CA THR A 141 -28.75 4.34 -9.27
C THR A 141 -29.88 3.31 -9.15
N VAL A 142 -29.65 2.23 -8.41
CA VAL A 142 -30.63 1.18 -8.16
C VAL A 142 -30.68 0.86 -6.66
N SER A 143 -31.86 0.89 -6.05
CA SER A 143 -32.03 0.53 -4.64
C SER A 143 -31.77 -0.97 -4.41
N LEU A 144 -31.16 -1.29 -3.28
CA LEU A 144 -30.84 -2.64 -2.82
C LEU A 144 -31.72 -3.09 -1.63
N GLY A 145 -32.54 -2.21 -1.06
CA GLY A 145 -33.43 -2.55 0.06
C GLY A 145 -34.67 -3.35 -0.36
N GLY A 146 -35.22 -4.13 0.58
CA GLY A 146 -36.43 -4.92 0.39
C GLY A 146 -37.73 -4.11 0.50
N ASP A 147 -38.54 -4.17 -0.56
CA ASP A 147 -39.99 -3.97 -0.75
C ASP A 147 -40.92 -3.21 0.25
N ASP A 148 -40.45 -2.44 1.23
CA ASP A 148 -41.34 -1.62 2.07
C ASP A 148 -41.18 -0.12 1.75
N ASP A 149 -42.11 0.34 0.91
CA ASP A 149 -42.72 1.68 0.83
C ASP A 149 -41.81 2.91 0.90
N ASP A 150 -41.46 3.45 -0.27
CA ASP A 150 -41.88 4.82 -0.60
C ASP A 150 -42.10 4.93 -2.13
N GLU A 151 -43.37 5.11 -2.47
CA GLU A 151 -43.83 5.53 -3.78
C GLU A 151 -43.25 6.92 -4.12
N ASP A 152 -42.13 6.96 -4.84
CA ASP A 152 -41.80 8.12 -5.69
C ASP A 152 -41.19 7.61 -7.01
N ASP A 153 -42.02 7.68 -8.05
CA ASP A 153 -41.65 7.80 -9.45
C ASP A 153 -40.90 6.65 -10.13
N GLY A 154 -41.61 5.55 -10.37
CA GLY A 154 -41.91 5.10 -11.74
C GLY A 154 -40.76 4.80 -12.72
N GLN A 155 -39.52 4.56 -12.27
CA GLN A 155 -38.43 4.20 -13.17
C GLN A 155 -38.12 2.71 -13.04
N ASP A 156 -38.61 1.93 -14.02
CA ASP A 156 -38.17 0.56 -14.30
C ASP A 156 -36.64 0.47 -14.07
N PRO A 157 -36.15 -0.29 -13.06
CA PRO A 157 -34.73 -0.30 -12.69
C PRO A 157 -33.93 -1.17 -13.68
N GLY A 158 -34.09 -0.93 -14.98
CA GLY A 158 -33.28 -1.55 -16.02
C GLY A 158 -31.82 -1.20 -15.82
N CYS A 159 -30.95 -2.18 -15.60
CA CYS A 159 -29.53 -1.99 -15.34
C CYS A 159 -28.72 -1.45 -16.54
N SER A 160 -29.37 -0.94 -17.59
CA SER A 160 -28.78 -0.58 -18.88
C SER A 160 -29.08 0.87 -19.23
#